data_AF-K7TLS5-F1
#
_entry.id   AF-K7TLS5-F1
#
_cell.length_a   1.000
_cell.length_b   1.000
_cell.length_c   1.000
_cell.angle_alpha   90.00
_cell.angle_beta   90.00
_cell.angle_gamma   90.00
#
_symmetry.space_group_name_H-M   'P 1'
#
loop_
_entity.id
_entity.type
_entity.pdbx_description
1 polymer ?
#
loop_
_entity_poly.entity_id
_entity_poly.type
_entity_poly.pdbx_seq_one_letter_code
_entity_poly.pdbx_strand_id
1 'polypeptide(L)'
;MGPQQGRRSNGGAAARSKQEEEGGAKVVRYRECQRNHAASLGGHAVDGCREFMAAGADGTAAALACAACGCHRSFHRREVEQQPAADCCDCSSTTSGA
;
A
#
# COMPACT_ATOMS: atom_id res chain seq x y z
N MET A 1 -41.80 5.16 -38.37
CA MET A 1 -40.55 5.95 -38.44
C MET A 1 -39.87 5.88 -37.08
N GLY A 2 -38.68 5.28 -37.01
CA GLY A 2 -37.75 5.35 -35.86
C GLY A 2 -37.97 4.36 -34.70
N PRO A 3 -37.22 3.24 -34.63
CA PRO A 3 -37.25 2.30 -33.51
C PRO A 3 -36.10 2.50 -32.51
N GLN A 4 -36.39 2.14 -31.25
CA GLN A 4 -35.54 1.41 -30.30
C GLN A 4 -34.24 2.06 -29.78
N GLN A 5 -34.06 1.96 -28.45
CA GLN A 5 -32.84 1.49 -27.79
C GLN A 5 -33.17 1.17 -26.32
N GLY A 6 -33.70 -0.02 -26.12
CA GLY A 6 -33.75 -0.64 -24.79
C GLY A 6 -32.43 -1.34 -24.49
N ARG A 7 -32.10 -1.34 -23.19
CA ARG A 7 -31.45 -2.42 -22.43
C ARG A 7 -30.11 -2.90 -22.93
N ARG A 8 -29.02 -2.68 -22.15
CA ARG A 8 -28.06 -3.72 -21.73
C ARG A 8 -27.37 -3.28 -20.43
N SER A 9 -27.83 -3.81 -19.30
CA SER A 9 -27.01 -3.91 -18.09
C SER A 9 -26.13 -5.16 -18.22
N ASN A 10 -24.81 -4.99 -18.20
CA ASN A 10 -23.81 -6.02 -17.88
C ASN A 10 -22.95 -5.39 -16.77
N GLY A 11 -22.79 -5.97 -15.59
CA GLY A 11 -22.42 -7.36 -15.37
C GLY A 11 -20.90 -7.45 -15.41
N GLY A 12 -20.25 -7.25 -14.26
CA GLY A 12 -18.80 -7.21 -14.16
C GLY A 12 -18.34 -7.47 -12.72
N ALA A 13 -18.58 -8.67 -12.22
CA ALA A 13 -17.89 -9.20 -11.05
C ALA A 13 -16.43 -9.48 -11.45
N ALA A 14 -15.55 -8.51 -11.25
CA ALA A 14 -14.12 -8.71 -11.39
C ALA A 14 -13.56 -9.23 -10.06
N ALA A 15 -13.36 -10.54 -10.01
CA ALA A 15 -12.53 -11.22 -9.02
C ALA A 15 -11.19 -10.48 -8.91
N ARG A 16 -10.88 -9.95 -7.72
CA ARG A 16 -9.57 -9.35 -7.45
C ARG A 16 -8.62 -10.49 -7.09
N SER A 17 -7.89 -10.94 -8.09
CA SER A 17 -6.83 -11.93 -7.98
C SER A 17 -5.83 -11.53 -6.90
N LYS A 18 -5.56 -12.50 -6.00
CA LYS A 18 -4.39 -12.52 -5.14
C LYS A 18 -3.14 -12.47 -6.02
N GLN A 19 -2.43 -11.34 -5.99
CA GLN A 19 -1.03 -11.30 -6.38
C GLN A 19 -0.23 -11.45 -5.10
N GLU A 20 0.04 -12.70 -4.75
CA GLU A 20 1.14 -13.09 -3.88
C GLU A 20 2.40 -12.91 -4.74
N GLU A 21 2.97 -11.70 -4.70
CA GLU A 21 4.25 -11.43 -5.35
C GLU A 21 5.35 -12.22 -4.65
N GLU A 22 5.82 -13.21 -5.38
CA GLU A 22 7.11 -13.86 -5.26
C GLU A 22 8.25 -12.85 -5.01
N GLY A 23 9.10 -13.15 -4.02
CA GLY A 23 10.55 -13.10 -4.28
C GLY A 23 11.34 -11.83 -3.95
N GLY A 24 10.83 -10.88 -3.17
CA GLY A 24 11.65 -9.81 -2.61
C GLY A 24 10.98 -9.18 -1.40
N ALA A 25 11.65 -9.14 -0.24
CA ALA A 25 11.10 -8.55 0.98
C ALA A 25 10.96 -7.02 0.81
N LYS A 26 9.85 -6.59 0.18
CA LYS A 26 9.49 -5.17 0.05
C LYS A 26 9.17 -4.65 1.44
N VAL A 27 10.04 -3.82 1.99
CA VAL A 27 9.80 -3.18 3.29
C VAL A 27 8.84 -2.02 3.06
N VAL A 28 7.59 -2.19 3.49
CA VAL A 28 6.58 -1.13 3.40
C VAL A 28 6.68 -0.25 4.64
N ARG A 29 6.98 1.03 4.45
CA ARG A 29 6.94 2.06 5.49
C ARG A 29 5.78 3.02 5.22
N TYR A 30 5.21 3.58 6.29
CA TYR A 30 4.11 4.54 6.20
C TYR A 30 4.58 5.87 6.81
N ARG A 31 4.50 6.96 6.03
CA ARG A 31 5.00 8.30 6.39
C ARG A 31 3.87 9.20 6.86
N GLU A 32 3.68 10.35 6.22
CA GLU A 32 2.71 11.35 6.62
C GLU A 32 1.27 10.92 6.38
N CYS A 33 0.38 11.32 7.30
CA CYS A 33 -1.06 11.19 7.08
C CYS A 33 -1.47 12.18 6.00
N GLN A 34 -2.19 11.71 4.98
CA GLN A 34 -2.73 12.54 3.89
C GLN A 34 -4.25 12.74 4.02
N ARG A 35 -4.84 12.36 5.16
CA ARG A 35 -6.28 12.52 5.36
C ARG A 35 -6.61 13.98 5.63
N ASN A 36 -7.49 14.56 4.82
CA ASN A 36 -8.09 15.85 5.13
C ASN A 36 -9.18 15.69 6.18
N HIS A 37 -8.88 16.03 7.44
CA HIS A 37 -9.82 15.99 8.55
C HIS A 37 -10.88 17.09 8.46
N ALA A 38 -10.56 18.23 7.84
CA ALA A 38 -11.51 19.32 7.62
C ALA A 38 -12.34 19.18 6.33
N ALA A 39 -12.19 18.08 5.59
CA ALA A 39 -12.95 17.86 4.35
C ALA A 39 -14.47 18.00 4.57
N SER A 40 -14.98 17.49 5.70
CA SER A 40 -16.40 17.60 6.05
C SER A 40 -16.85 19.02 6.40
N LEU A 41 -15.92 19.90 6.79
CA LEU A 41 -16.18 21.31 7.12
C LEU A 41 -15.94 22.24 5.91
N GLY A 42 -15.60 21.69 4.75
CA GLY A 42 -15.21 22.47 3.57
C GLY A 42 -13.81 23.09 3.67
N GLY A 43 -13.00 22.66 4.64
CA GLY A 43 -11.63 23.11 4.83
C GLY A 43 -10.60 22.10 4.34
N HIS A 44 -9.33 22.52 4.36
CA HIS A 44 -8.19 21.61 4.21
C HIS A 44 -7.33 21.65 5.47
N ALA A 45 -7.48 20.64 6.31
CA ALA A 45 -6.66 20.44 7.49
C ALA A 45 -6.19 18.99 7.50
N VAL A 46 -4.92 18.80 7.17
CA VAL A 46 -4.26 17.50 7.25
C VAL A 46 -3.66 17.39 8.64
N ASP A 47 -4.02 16.35 9.39
CA ASP A 47 -3.38 16.06 10.68
C ASP A 47 -2.00 15.48 10.36
N GLY A 48 -1.01 16.36 10.25
CA GLY A 48 0.31 16.05 9.71
C GLY A 48 1.14 15.19 10.66
N CYS A 49 0.82 13.90 10.78
CA CYS A 49 1.76 12.93 11.34
C CYS A 49 3.04 12.92 10.50
N ARG A 50 4.21 12.85 11.12
CA ARG A 50 5.50 12.77 10.40
C ARG A 50 5.91 11.32 10.09
N GLU A 51 5.35 10.39 10.85
CA GLU A 51 5.56 8.95 10.72
C GLU A 51 4.31 8.22 11.21
N PHE A 52 4.03 7.06 10.62
CA PHE A 52 2.97 6.19 11.12
C PHE A 52 3.40 5.50 12.39
N MET A 53 2.76 5.84 13.51
CA MET A 53 2.87 5.11 14.77
C MET A 53 1.67 4.18 14.92
N ALA A 54 1.90 2.87 14.97
CA ALA A 54 0.85 1.88 15.23
C ALA A 54 0.29 2.03 16.65
N ALA A 55 -1.04 2.03 16.81
CA ALA A 55 -1.70 2.15 18.12
C ALA A 55 -1.72 0.84 18.93
N GLY A 56 -1.29 -0.29 18.36
CA GLY A 56 -1.31 -1.60 19.00
C GLY A 56 -0.29 -2.58 18.43
N ALA A 57 -0.33 -3.82 18.92
CA ALA A 57 0.61 -4.87 18.53
C ALA A 57 0.44 -5.31 17.08
N ASP A 58 1.56 -5.58 16.40
CA ASP A 58 1.58 -6.08 15.01
C ASP A 58 0.63 -7.28 14.85
N GLY A 59 -0.20 -7.22 13.81
CA GLY A 59 -1.23 -8.24 13.53
C GLY A 59 -2.61 -7.96 14.14
N THR A 60 -2.74 -6.97 15.03
CA THR A 60 -4.06 -6.53 15.51
C THR A 60 -4.65 -5.43 14.62
N ALA A 61 -5.98 -5.25 14.66
CA ALA A 61 -6.65 -4.14 13.96
C ALA A 61 -6.13 -2.77 14.42
N ALA A 62 -5.70 -2.65 15.69
CA ALA A 62 -5.12 -1.44 16.25
C ALA A 62 -3.76 -1.09 15.62
N ALA A 63 -2.97 -2.08 15.18
CA ALA A 63 -1.72 -1.81 14.46
C ALA A 63 -1.93 -1.22 13.06
N LEU A 64 -3.16 -1.26 12.55
CA LEU A 64 -3.53 -0.59 11.29
C LEU A 64 -3.95 0.86 11.49
N ALA A 65 -4.15 1.31 12.73
CA ALA A 65 -4.54 2.66 13.06
C ALA A 65 -3.36 3.46 13.62
N CYS A 66 -3.27 4.72 13.22
CA CYS A 66 -2.26 5.63 13.74
C CYS A 66 -2.60 6.05 15.17
N ALA A 67 -1.66 5.91 16.10
CA ALA A 67 -1.82 6.33 17.49
C ALA A 67 -1.98 7.86 17.64
N ALA A 68 -1.41 8.64 16.71
CA ALA A 68 -1.45 10.11 16.75
C ALA A 68 -2.77 10.68 16.20
N CYS A 69 -3.15 10.32 14.98
CA CYS A 69 -4.34 10.89 14.30
C CYS A 69 -5.55 9.94 14.24
N GLY A 70 -5.41 8.68 14.69
CA GLY A 70 -6.46 7.66 14.61
C GLY A 70 -6.77 7.18 13.18
N CYS A 71 -6.05 7.64 12.16
CA CYS A 71 -6.31 7.26 10.78
C CYS A 71 -5.78 5.87 10.46
N HIS A 72 -6.46 5.15 9.56
CA HIS A 72 -5.96 3.90 9.01
C HIS A 72 -4.63 4.13 8.28
N ARG A 73 -3.68 3.18 8.34
CA ARG A 73 -2.38 3.23 7.66
C ARG A 73 -2.49 3.53 6.16
N SER A 74 -3.61 3.17 5.53
CA SER A 74 -3.89 3.46 4.12
C SER A 74 -4.03 4.96 3.82
N PHE A 75 -4.37 5.78 4.81
CA PHE A 75 -4.38 7.24 4.68
C PHE A 75 -2.99 7.84 4.86
N HIS A 76 -2.04 7.07 5.41
CA HIS A 76 -0.65 7.49 5.42
C HIS A 76 0.01 7.16 4.08
N ARG A 77 0.94 8.01 3.66
CA ARG A 77 1.73 7.78 2.46
C ARG A 77 2.47 6.45 2.57
N ARG A 78 2.12 5.50 1.70
CA ARG A 78 2.84 4.24 1.56
C ARG A 78 4.15 4.48 0.80
N GLU A 79 5.27 4.17 1.43
CA GLU A 79 6.57 4.09 0.79
C GLU A 79 6.97 2.63 0.75
N VAL A 80 7.09 2.10 -0.47
CA VAL A 80 7.57 0.74 -0.68
C VAL A 80 9.05 0.87 -0.99
N GLU A 81 9.89 0.59 0.00
CA GLU A 81 11.31 0.46 -0.23
C GLU A 81 11.53 -0.93 -0.83
N GLN A 82 11.89 -0.97 -2.11
CA GLN A 82 12.46 -2.17 -2.68
C GLN A 82 13.82 -2.32 -2.00
N GLN A 83 13.92 -3.21 -1.02
CA GLN A 83 15.25 -3.67 -0.62
C GLN A 83 15.90 -4.17 -1.91
N PRO A 84 17.01 -3.57 -2.37
CA PRO A 84 17.79 -4.20 -3.41
C PRO A 84 18.08 -5.59 -2.88
N ALA A 85 17.65 -6.63 -3.60
CA ALA A 85 18.04 -7.99 -3.30
C ALA A 85 19.55 -7.92 -3.17
N ALA A 86 20.05 -8.13 -1.94
CA ALA A 86 21.47 -8.10 -1.66
C ALA A 86 22.10 -9.01 -2.71
N ASP A 87 22.89 -8.35 -3.53
CA ASP A 87 23.71 -8.86 -4.58
C ASP A 87 24.24 -10.24 -4.18
N CYS A 88 23.93 -11.20 -5.05
CA CYS A 88 24.58 -12.49 -5.07
C CYS A 88 26.08 -12.25 -5.00
N CYS A 89 26.66 -12.64 -3.86
CA CYS A 89 28.08 -12.52 -3.59
C CYS A 89 28.87 -13.05 -4.80
N ASP A 90 29.49 -12.12 -5.52
CA ASP A 90 30.55 -12.36 -6.48
C ASP A 90 31.65 -13.16 -5.76
N CYS A 91 31.71 -14.46 -6.05
CA CYS A 91 32.96 -15.20 -5.94
C CYS A 91 33.21 -15.85 -7.29
N SER A 92 33.73 -15.02 -8.18
CA SER A 92 34.57 -15.43 -9.29
C SER A 92 35.69 -16.34 -8.78
N SER A 93 35.41 -17.64 -8.66
CA SER A 93 36.43 -18.67 -8.56
C SER A 93 36.23 -19.62 -9.73
N THR A 94 36.69 -19.14 -10.89
CA THR A 94 37.06 -19.93 -12.05
C THR A 94 37.66 -21.27 -11.63
N THR A 95 36.99 -22.33 -12.05
CA THR A 95 37.52 -23.66 -12.34
C THR A 95 39.04 -23.67 -12.58
N SER A 96 39.78 -24.25 -11.63
CA SER A 96 41.15 -24.71 -11.85
C SER A 96 41.07 -26.20 -12.22
N GLY A 97 40.82 -26.47 -13.49
CA GLY A 97 41.06 -27.78 -14.09
C GLY A 97 42.52 -27.88 -14.52
N ALA A 98 43.27 -28.78 -13.88
CA ALA A 98 44.50 -29.41 -14.39
C ALA A 98 44.66 -30.75 -13.68
#